data_AF-A0A8H3C830-F1
#
_entry.id   AF-A0A8H3C830-F1
#
_cell.length_a   1.000
_cell.length_b   1.000
_cell.length_c   1.000
_cell.angle_alpha   90.00
_cell.angle_beta   90.00
_cell.angle_gamma   90.00
#
_symmetry.space_group_name_H-M   'P 1'
#
loop_
_entity.id
_entity.type
_entity.pdbx_description
1 polymer ?
#
loop_
_entity_poly.entity_id
_entity_poly.type
_entity_poly.pdbx_seq_one_letter_code
_entity_poly.pdbx_strand_id
1 'polypeptide(L)'
;MPLAWRTVTGATQLFKLLPGVRVETPGVLTGTETIYLPRNLNINTACFARFRFYAKLVKHILLFKNPAIVIKVNRWGELLEYASHNVLLPSLLSITVETYWPESTSHYAWIALFSSPSVRRIEMRPLKQSPFLLTLNNGYLRSKLSLPVEVHVNGQTARSGLEQSNTSEI
;
A
#
# COMPACT_ATOMS: atom_id res chain seq x y z
N MET A 1 10.63 -31.21 0.31
CA MET A 1 9.80 -29.99 0.06
C MET A 1 10.63 -28.72 -0.21
N PRO A 2 11.42 -28.61 -1.30
CA PRO A 2 12.03 -27.32 -1.70
C PRO A 2 11.31 -26.57 -2.85
N LEU A 3 10.45 -27.22 -3.65
CA LEU A 3 9.83 -26.59 -4.82
C LEU A 3 8.81 -25.50 -4.49
N ALA A 4 8.06 -25.64 -3.39
CA ALA A 4 7.00 -24.70 -3.01
C ALA A 4 7.51 -23.29 -2.71
N TRP A 5 8.80 -23.14 -2.37
CA TRP A 5 9.43 -21.84 -2.09
C TRP A 5 10.14 -21.24 -3.29
N ARG A 6 10.23 -21.94 -4.42
CA ARG A 6 10.86 -21.42 -5.63
C ARG A 6 10.13 -20.19 -6.16
N THR A 7 8.80 -20.22 -6.10
CA THR A 7 7.92 -19.12 -6.51
C THR A 7 7.06 -18.70 -5.33
N VAL A 8 7.24 -17.47 -4.86
CA VAL A 8 6.47 -16.93 -3.74
C VAL A 8 5.44 -15.94 -4.24
N THR A 9 4.20 -16.09 -3.76
CA THR A 9 3.08 -15.20 -4.09
C THR A 9 2.73 -14.34 -2.88
N GLY A 10 2.97 -13.04 -3.00
CA GLY A 10 2.80 -12.05 -1.95
C GLY A 10 4.05 -11.89 -1.09
N ALA A 11 4.54 -10.65 -0.95
CA ALA A 11 5.65 -10.32 -0.06
C ALA A 11 5.36 -10.71 1.40
N THR A 12 4.10 -10.67 1.81
CA THR A 12 3.59 -11.00 3.16
C THR A 12 4.05 -12.37 3.65
N GLN A 13 4.08 -13.38 2.79
CA GLN A 13 4.48 -14.73 3.19
C GLN A 13 5.94 -14.79 3.64
N LEU A 14 6.82 -13.96 3.05
CA LEU A 14 8.22 -13.86 3.44
C LEU A 14 8.34 -13.22 4.83
N PHE A 15 7.64 -12.12 5.09
CA PHE A 15 7.71 -11.45 6.39
C PHE A 15 7.10 -12.26 7.52
N LYS A 16 6.11 -13.13 7.25
CA LYS A 16 5.59 -14.07 8.25
C LYS A 16 6.64 -15.07 8.78
N LEU A 17 7.77 -15.24 8.08
CA LEU A 17 8.88 -16.05 8.57
C LEU A 17 9.71 -15.36 9.66
N LEU A 18 9.53 -14.05 9.84
CA LEU A 18 10.23 -13.27 10.85
C LEU A 18 9.48 -13.36 12.19
N PRO A 19 10.14 -13.79 13.27
CA PRO A 19 9.55 -13.82 14.60
C PRO A 19 9.03 -12.44 15.00
N GLY A 20 7.82 -12.40 15.57
CA GLY A 20 7.20 -11.16 16.06
C GLY A 20 6.54 -10.30 14.97
N VAL A 21 6.61 -10.69 13.70
CA VAL A 21 5.83 -10.02 12.65
C VAL A 21 4.35 -10.32 12.83
N ARG A 22 3.54 -9.26 12.83
CA ARG A 22 2.07 -9.34 12.80
C ARG A 22 1.58 -8.83 11.46
N VAL A 23 0.58 -9.50 10.90
CA VAL A 23 -0.06 -9.07 9.66
C VAL A 23 -1.52 -8.84 9.96
N GLU A 24 -1.97 -7.61 9.71
CA GLU A 24 -3.39 -7.25 9.77
C GLU A 24 -3.92 -7.24 8.35
N THR A 25 -4.78 -8.22 8.04
CA THR A 25 -5.42 -8.34 6.74
C THR A 25 -6.78 -7.66 6.75
N PRO A 26 -7.20 -7.00 5.66
CA PRO A 26 -8.57 -6.51 5.57
C PRO A 26 -9.52 -7.72 5.61
N GLY A 27 -10.58 -7.65 6.41
CA GLY A 27 -11.61 -8.70 6.48
C GLY A 27 -12.48 -8.82 5.23
N VAL A 28 -12.16 -8.07 4.17
CA VAL A 28 -12.92 -7.95 2.91
C VAL A 28 -11.98 -8.08 1.71
N LEU A 29 -12.55 -8.28 0.50
CA LEU A 29 -11.81 -8.56 -0.75
C LEU A 29 -10.91 -7.42 -1.24
N THR A 30 -11.08 -6.22 -0.68
CA THR A 30 -10.36 -4.99 -1.00
C THR A 30 -9.90 -4.33 0.29
N GLY A 31 -8.73 -3.70 0.33
CA GLY A 31 -8.37 -2.93 1.52
C GLY A 31 -6.87 -2.78 1.71
N THR A 32 -6.48 -2.43 2.93
CA THR A 32 -5.07 -2.31 3.30
C THR A 32 -4.67 -3.50 4.17
N GLU A 33 -3.67 -4.24 3.72
CA GLU A 33 -2.95 -5.20 4.57
C GLU A 33 -1.75 -4.47 5.19
N THR A 34 -1.60 -4.53 6.51
CA THR A 34 -0.46 -3.90 7.21
C THR A 34 0.43 -4.96 7.81
N ILE A 35 1.70 -4.94 7.43
CA ILE A 35 2.78 -5.75 8.01
C ILE A 35 3.45 -4.94 9.11
N TYR A 36 3.28 -5.40 10.35
CA TYR A 36 3.91 -4.84 11.53
C TYR A 36 5.20 -5.57 11.82
N LEU A 37 6.32 -4.90 11.55
CA LEU A 37 7.64 -5.36 11.96
C LEU A 37 7.86 -5.05 13.46
N PRO A 38 8.43 -6.00 14.24
CA PRO A 38 8.73 -5.78 15.65
C PRO A 38 9.74 -4.65 15.86
N ARG A 39 9.65 -3.94 17.01
CA ARG A 39 10.55 -2.80 17.36
C ARG A 39 12.02 -3.21 17.44
N ASN A 40 12.28 -4.38 17.99
CA ASN A 40 13.63 -4.92 18.15
C ASN A 40 13.96 -5.88 17.00
N LEU A 41 13.64 -5.51 15.75
CA LEU A 41 14.02 -6.26 14.57
C LEU A 41 15.55 -6.20 14.41
N ASN A 42 16.28 -6.92 15.25
CA ASN A 42 17.71 -7.08 15.11
C ASN A 42 17.92 -8.16 14.05
N ILE A 43 17.95 -7.73 12.79
CA ILE A 43 17.98 -8.61 11.63
C ILE A 43 19.24 -9.50 11.60
N ASN A 44 20.28 -9.11 12.33
CA ASN A 44 21.51 -9.90 12.48
C ASN A 44 21.41 -11.03 13.51
N THR A 45 20.36 -11.10 14.33
CA THR A 45 20.17 -12.18 15.32
C THR A 45 19.66 -13.48 14.70
N ALA A 46 19.74 -14.57 15.48
CA ALA A 46 19.21 -15.89 15.16
C ALA A 46 17.73 -15.88 14.72
N CYS A 47 16.97 -14.84 15.07
CA CYS A 47 15.58 -14.64 14.65
C CYS A 47 15.40 -14.63 13.13
N PHE A 48 16.42 -14.24 12.34
CA PHE A 48 16.36 -14.27 10.88
C PHE A 48 16.76 -15.61 10.25
N ALA A 49 17.16 -16.62 11.03
CA ALA A 49 17.66 -17.88 10.50
C ALA A 49 16.62 -18.58 9.60
N ARG A 50 15.36 -18.60 10.02
CA ARG A 50 14.27 -19.20 9.23
C ARG A 50 14.05 -18.46 7.92
N PHE A 51 13.98 -17.12 7.96
CA PHE A 51 13.88 -16.31 6.75
C PHE A 51 15.07 -16.55 5.81
N ARG A 52 16.30 -16.49 6.32
CA ARG A 52 17.53 -16.68 5.53
C ARG A 52 17.61 -18.07 4.89
N PHE A 53 17.09 -19.10 5.58
CA PHE A 53 17.00 -20.44 5.03
C PHE A 53 16.08 -20.49 3.79
N TYR A 54 14.85 -19.99 3.91
CA TYR A 54 13.88 -20.01 2.81
C TYR A 54 14.21 -19.00 1.70
N ALA A 55 14.77 -17.84 2.04
CA ALA A 55 15.14 -16.78 1.10
C ALA A 55 16.08 -17.26 -0.02
N LYS A 56 16.99 -18.20 0.28
CA LYS A 56 17.90 -18.80 -0.71
C LYS A 56 17.17 -19.66 -1.75
N LEU A 57 15.99 -20.16 -1.41
CA LEU A 57 15.19 -21.02 -2.29
C LEU A 57 14.32 -20.21 -3.26
N VAL A 58 14.03 -18.94 -2.92
CA VAL A 58 13.17 -18.08 -3.73
C VAL A 58 13.89 -17.65 -5.01
N LYS A 59 13.32 -18.03 -6.15
CA LYS A 59 13.78 -17.64 -7.49
C LYS A 59 12.84 -16.64 -8.15
N HIS A 60 11.55 -16.69 -7.82
CA HIS A 60 10.53 -15.85 -8.44
C HIS A 60 9.62 -15.29 -7.35
N ILE A 61 9.32 -14.00 -7.41
CA ILE A 61 8.35 -13.36 -6.51
C ILE A 61 7.27 -12.63 -7.31
N LEU A 62 6.02 -12.89 -6.98
CA LEU A 62 4.86 -12.06 -7.35
C LEU A 62 4.54 -11.19 -6.14
N LEU A 63 4.80 -9.88 -6.20
CA LEU A 63 4.79 -9.02 -5.01
C LEU A 63 3.42 -8.94 -4.32
N PHE A 64 2.35 -8.89 -5.11
CA PHE A 64 0.99 -8.70 -4.62
C PHE A 64 0.14 -9.91 -4.95
N LYS A 65 -0.30 -10.63 -3.92
CA LYS A 65 -1.20 -11.80 -4.08
C LYS A 65 -2.56 -11.37 -4.61
N ASN A 66 -3.06 -10.22 -4.15
CA ASN A 66 -4.32 -9.63 -4.61
C ASN A 66 -4.04 -8.17 -4.98
N PRO A 67 -4.20 -7.79 -6.25
CA PRO A 67 -3.97 -6.41 -6.72
C PRO A 67 -4.94 -5.38 -6.12
N ALA A 68 -6.05 -5.83 -5.55
CA ALA A 68 -7.01 -4.98 -4.83
C ALA A 68 -6.64 -4.73 -3.36
N ILE A 69 -5.57 -5.38 -2.86
CA ILE A 69 -5.06 -5.19 -1.50
C ILE A 69 -3.78 -4.36 -1.56
N VAL A 70 -3.80 -3.20 -0.92
CA VAL A 70 -2.62 -2.35 -0.73
C VAL A 70 -1.83 -2.89 0.46
N ILE A 71 -0.57 -3.27 0.25
CA ILE A 71 0.30 -3.74 1.33
C ILE A 71 1.11 -2.57 1.89
N LYS A 72 0.96 -2.30 3.19
CA LYS A 72 1.75 -1.33 3.95
C LYS A 72 2.69 -2.02 4.91
N VAL A 73 3.81 -1.38 5.20
CA VAL A 73 4.77 -1.80 6.24
C VAL A 73 4.94 -0.62 7.20
N ASN A 74 4.84 -0.87 8.50
CA ASN A 74 4.91 0.19 9.51
C ASN A 74 6.31 0.82 9.65
N ARG A 75 7.38 0.10 9.26
CA ARG A 75 8.79 0.50 9.44
C ARG A 75 9.57 0.42 8.12
N TRP A 76 9.04 1.07 7.08
CA TRP A 76 9.67 1.08 5.76
C TRP A 76 11.12 1.58 5.77
N GLY A 77 11.41 2.66 6.52
CA GLY A 77 12.75 3.25 6.56
C GLY A 77 13.83 2.25 7.01
N GLU A 78 13.62 1.60 8.14
CA GLU A 78 14.57 0.62 8.69
C GLU A 78 14.74 -0.61 7.81
N LEU A 79 13.66 -1.02 7.14
CA LEU A 79 13.69 -2.16 6.24
C LEU A 79 14.49 -1.86 4.96
N LEU A 80 14.36 -0.64 4.42
CA LEU A 80 15.13 -0.16 3.28
C LEU A 80 16.61 0.08 3.65
N GLU A 81 16.87 0.66 4.83
CA GLU A 81 18.22 0.84 5.36
C GLU A 81 18.95 -0.50 5.56
N TYR A 82 18.23 -1.53 6.02
CA TYR A 82 18.81 -2.86 6.10
C TYR A 82 19.12 -3.43 4.71
N ALA A 83 18.19 -3.29 3.77
CA ALA A 83 18.30 -3.86 2.43
C ALA A 83 19.38 -3.18 1.58
N SER A 84 19.77 -1.94 1.89
CA SER A 84 20.91 -1.29 1.22
C SER A 84 22.25 -1.96 1.54
N HIS A 85 22.35 -2.65 2.69
CA HIS A 85 23.56 -3.36 3.12
C HIS A 85 23.45 -4.88 2.98
N ASN A 86 22.23 -5.41 2.81
CA ASN A 86 21.98 -6.84 2.86
C ASN A 86 20.97 -7.29 1.79
N VAL A 87 21.31 -8.36 1.09
CA VAL A 87 20.42 -8.93 0.08
C VAL A 87 19.40 -9.87 0.72
N LEU A 88 18.12 -9.47 0.72
CA LEU A 88 17.04 -10.26 1.32
C LEU A 88 16.79 -11.58 0.59
N LEU A 89 16.81 -11.57 -0.75
CA LEU A 89 16.54 -12.73 -1.59
C LEU A 89 17.72 -12.97 -2.55
N PRO A 90 18.84 -13.57 -2.08
CA PRO A 90 20.10 -13.63 -2.84
C PRO A 90 20.01 -14.42 -4.15
N SER A 91 19.02 -15.30 -4.25
CA SER A 91 18.79 -16.18 -5.39
C SER A 91 17.68 -15.72 -6.33
N LEU A 92 17.12 -14.53 -6.11
CA LEU A 92 15.97 -14.05 -6.86
C LEU A 92 16.34 -13.75 -8.31
N LEU A 93 15.60 -14.35 -9.24
CA LEU A 93 15.79 -14.19 -10.68
C LEU A 93 14.73 -13.27 -11.31
N SER A 94 13.51 -13.25 -10.76
CA SER A 94 12.44 -12.40 -11.29
C SER A 94 11.51 -11.81 -10.25
N ILE A 95 11.12 -10.56 -10.48
CA ILE A 95 10.09 -9.83 -9.74
C ILE A 95 8.93 -9.55 -10.68
N THR A 96 7.72 -9.97 -10.31
CA THR A 96 6.48 -9.67 -11.05
C THR A 96 5.57 -8.81 -10.19
N VAL A 97 5.03 -7.76 -10.79
CA VAL A 97 4.11 -6.83 -10.14
C VAL A 97 2.81 -6.81 -10.94
N GLU A 98 1.75 -7.37 -10.37
CA GLU A 98 0.40 -7.31 -10.94
C GLU A 98 -0.42 -6.32 -10.10
N THR A 99 -0.91 -5.25 -10.73
CA THR A 99 -1.52 -4.14 -10.01
C THR A 99 -2.50 -3.35 -10.87
N TYR A 100 -3.52 -2.76 -10.23
CA TYR A 100 -4.40 -1.77 -10.86
C TYR A 100 -3.78 -0.36 -10.88
N TRP A 101 -2.66 -0.15 -10.20
CA TRP A 101 -2.06 1.16 -9.90
C TRP A 101 -0.58 1.23 -10.28
N PRO A 102 -0.19 0.99 -11.55
CA PRO A 102 1.22 0.80 -11.93
C PRO A 102 2.15 1.92 -11.46
N GLU A 103 1.66 3.16 -11.39
CA GLU A 103 2.40 4.35 -10.98
C GLU A 103 2.63 4.50 -9.46
N SER A 104 2.14 3.57 -8.64
CA SER A 104 2.29 3.67 -7.18
C SER A 104 3.76 3.65 -6.75
N THR A 105 4.18 4.68 -6.01
CA THR A 105 5.52 4.78 -5.41
C THR A 105 5.85 3.61 -4.49
N SER A 106 4.82 3.00 -3.88
CA SER A 106 4.98 1.81 -3.04
C SER A 106 5.56 0.62 -3.81
N HIS A 107 5.25 0.47 -5.10
CA HIS A 107 5.77 -0.62 -5.92
C HIS A 107 7.29 -0.52 -6.08
N TYR A 108 7.81 0.69 -6.30
CA TYR A 108 9.25 0.91 -6.40
C TYR A 108 9.97 0.59 -5.09
N ALA A 109 9.38 0.93 -3.95
CA ALA A 109 9.95 0.57 -2.64
C ALA A 109 10.02 -0.96 -2.46
N TRP A 110 8.98 -1.69 -2.85
CA TRP A 110 8.98 -3.15 -2.82
C TRP A 110 10.01 -3.77 -3.78
N ILE A 111 10.13 -3.24 -5.00
CA ILE A 111 11.11 -3.70 -5.98
C ILE A 111 12.53 -3.46 -5.45
N ALA A 112 12.81 -2.25 -4.94
CA ALA A 112 14.11 -1.89 -4.37
C ALA A 112 14.46 -2.83 -3.20
N LEU A 113 13.50 -3.10 -2.32
CA LEU A 113 13.67 -3.97 -1.17
C LEU A 113 14.10 -5.39 -1.53
N PHE A 114 13.50 -5.97 -2.58
CA PHE A 114 13.79 -7.33 -3.02
C PHE A 114 14.81 -7.42 -4.14
N SER A 115 15.34 -6.28 -4.58
CA SER A 115 16.37 -6.25 -5.60
C SER A 115 17.58 -7.05 -5.13
N SER A 116 18.13 -7.86 -6.03
CA SER A 116 19.34 -8.62 -5.77
C SER A 116 20.21 -8.64 -7.02
N PRO A 117 21.53 -8.86 -6.89
CA PRO A 117 22.43 -8.99 -8.04
C PRO A 117 22.02 -10.10 -9.03
N SER A 118 21.20 -11.06 -8.58
CA SER A 118 20.73 -12.19 -9.39
C SER A 118 19.50 -11.86 -10.25
N VAL A 119 18.83 -10.72 -10.01
CA VAL A 119 17.59 -10.39 -10.71
C VAL A 119 17.88 -10.13 -12.18
N ARG A 120 17.19 -10.85 -13.06
CA ARG A 120 17.31 -10.72 -14.52
C ARG A 120 16.06 -10.16 -15.18
N ARG A 121 14.91 -10.24 -14.50
CA ARG A 121 13.62 -9.82 -15.03
C ARG A 121 12.80 -9.11 -13.97
N ILE A 122 12.39 -7.88 -14.26
CA ILE A 122 11.37 -7.16 -13.51
C ILE A 122 10.24 -6.90 -14.48
N GLU A 123 9.05 -7.37 -14.15
CA GLU A 123 7.88 -7.24 -15.01
C GLU A 123 6.75 -6.56 -14.24
N MET A 124 6.20 -5.51 -14.83
CA MET A 124 5.01 -4.83 -14.32
C MET A 124 3.86 -5.08 -15.28
N ARG A 125 2.80 -5.71 -14.78
CA ARG A 125 1.60 -6.06 -15.54
C ARG A 125 0.44 -5.20 -15.03
N PRO A 126 -0.01 -4.21 -15.82
CA PRO A 126 -1.23 -3.50 -15.49
C PRO A 126 -2.41 -4.47 -15.61
N LEU A 127 -3.20 -4.57 -14.56
CA LEU A 127 -4.45 -5.31 -14.62
C LEU A 127 -5.53 -4.39 -15.17
N LYS A 128 -6.26 -4.87 -16.17
CA LYS A 128 -7.43 -4.15 -16.68
C LYS A 128 -8.41 -3.96 -15.53
N GLN A 129 -8.76 -2.72 -15.22
CA GLN A 129 -9.72 -2.42 -14.17
C GLN A 129 -11.06 -3.09 -14.52
N SER A 130 -11.54 -3.95 -13.63
CA SER A 130 -12.93 -4.37 -13.66
C SER A 130 -13.80 -3.14 -13.34
N PRO A 131 -14.92 -2.91 -14.06
CA PRO A 131 -15.83 -1.79 -13.81
C PRO A 131 -16.28 -1.68 -12.34
N PHE A 132 -16.27 -2.79 -11.61
CA PHE A 132 -16.61 -2.85 -10.19
C PHE A 132 -15.72 -1.99 -9.28
N LEU A 133 -14.42 -1.85 -9.60
CA LEU A 133 -13.48 -1.07 -8.78
C LEU A 133 -13.57 0.46 -9.03
N LEU A 134 -14.15 0.90 -10.15
CA LEU A 134 -14.42 2.31 -10.42
C LEU A 134 -15.50 2.87 -9.46
N THR A 135 -16.48 2.04 -9.13
CA THR A 135 -17.57 2.40 -8.19
C THR A 135 -17.07 2.68 -6.78
N LEU A 136 -16.05 1.95 -6.30
CA LEU A 136 -15.50 2.13 -4.95
C LEU A 136 -14.64 3.40 -4.84
N ASN A 137 -13.87 3.74 -5.89
CA ASN A 137 -13.11 5.00 -5.91
C ASN A 137 -14.00 6.24 -6.00
N ASN A 138 -15.10 6.18 -6.77
CA ASN A 138 -16.05 7.28 -6.86
C ASN A 138 -16.84 7.49 -5.56
N GLY A 139 -17.13 6.42 -4.81
CA GLY A 139 -17.75 6.53 -3.48
C GLY A 139 -16.82 7.17 -2.44
N TYR A 140 -15.53 6.84 -2.47
CA TYR A 140 -14.54 7.38 -1.53
C TYR A 140 -14.17 8.85 -1.80
N LEU A 141 -14.18 9.27 -3.07
CA LEU A 141 -14.02 10.68 -3.43
C LEU A 141 -15.27 11.50 -3.10
N ARG A 142 -16.49 10.94 -3.25
CA ARG A 142 -17.73 11.62 -2.85
C ARG A 142 -17.84 11.83 -1.33
N SER A 143 -17.44 10.86 -0.51
CA SER A 143 -17.56 10.98 0.96
C SER A 143 -16.56 11.97 1.58
N LYS A 144 -15.48 12.34 0.86
CA LYS A 144 -14.55 13.40 1.28
C LYS A 144 -14.88 14.80 0.79
N LEU A 145 -15.78 14.93 -0.19
CA LEU A 145 -16.23 16.22 -0.74
C LEU A 145 -17.53 16.73 -0.10
N SER A 146 -18.17 15.95 0.76
CA SER A 146 -19.32 16.35 1.56
C SER A 146 -18.91 16.72 2.99
N LEU A 147 -18.06 17.75 3.13
CA LEU A 147 -18.01 18.54 4.36
C LEU A 147 -18.76 19.85 4.07
N PRO A 148 -19.75 20.25 4.89
CA PRO A 148 -20.37 21.55 4.73
C PRO A 148 -19.31 22.61 5.04
N VAL A 149 -18.91 23.37 4.03
CA VAL A 149 -18.18 24.62 4.24
C VAL A 149 -19.20 25.62 4.77
N GLU A 150 -19.34 25.72 6.09
CA GLU A 150 -19.95 26.89 6.71
C GLU A 150 -19.04 28.09 6.47
N VAL A 151 -19.41 28.91 5.49
CA VAL A 151 -18.76 30.20 5.27
C VAL A 151 -19.27 31.17 6.34
N HIS A 152 -18.49 31.34 7.40
CA HIS A 152 -18.70 32.40 8.38
C HIS A 152 -18.22 33.73 7.78
N VAL A 153 -19.15 34.53 7.25
CA VAL A 153 -18.87 35.92 6.86
C VAL A 153 -19.25 36.84 8.02
N ASN A 154 -18.24 37.27 8.79
CA ASN A 154 -18.41 38.29 9.81
C ASN A 154 -18.45 39.68 9.16
N GLY A 155 -19.63 40.31 9.24
CA GLY A 155 -19.82 41.73 9.51
C GLY A 155 -19.42 42.74 8.43
N GLN A 156 -20.41 43.31 7.75
CA GLN A 156 -20.47 44.75 7.53
C GLN A 156 -21.91 45.22 7.28
N THR A 157 -22.38 46.02 8.23
CA THR A 157 -23.61 46.81 8.18
C THR A 157 -23.52 47.83 7.06
N ALA A 158 -24.46 47.80 6.11
CA ALA A 158 -24.77 48.92 5.25
C ALA A 158 -26.27 49.19 5.30
N ARG A 159 -26.63 50.26 6.04
CA ARG A 159 -27.94 50.91 5.97
C ARG A 159 -27.95 51.83 4.74
N SER A 160 -28.97 51.68 3.91
CA SER A 160 -29.57 52.67 3.01
C SER A 160 -30.91 52.03 2.62
N GLY A 161 -32.12 52.54 2.90
CA GLY A 161 -32.54 53.88 3.24
C GLY A 161 -33.09 54.59 2.01
N LEU A 162 -34.35 54.30 1.63
CA LEU A 162 -35.45 55.25 1.37
C LEU A 162 -36.56 54.65 0.48
N GLU A 163 -37.79 54.67 1.03
CA GLU A 163 -39.07 55.12 0.41
C GLU A 163 -39.62 54.39 -0.83
N GLN A 164 -40.93 54.15 -1.04
CA GLN A 164 -42.17 54.85 -0.66
C GLN A 164 -43.36 53.90 -0.94
N SER A 165 -44.30 53.74 0.00
CA SER A 165 -45.74 54.12 -0.08
C SER A 165 -46.68 53.37 -1.07
N ASN A 166 -47.80 52.90 -0.50
CA ASN A 166 -49.21 52.86 -1.00
C ASN A 166 -49.85 51.46 -0.97
N THR A 167 -50.85 51.21 -0.09
CA THR A 167 -52.33 51.28 -0.31
C THR A 167 -52.79 50.40 -1.48
N SER A 168 -53.83 49.54 -1.45
CA SER A 168 -55.00 49.28 -0.58
C SER A 168 -55.57 47.88 -0.94
N GLU A 169 -56.47 47.36 -0.09
CA GLU A 169 -57.73 46.59 -0.35
C GLU A 169 -57.79 45.64 -1.57
N ILE A 170 -58.29 44.40 -1.46
CA ILE A 170 -59.61 43.94 -0.98
C ILE A 170 -59.47 42.55 -0.35
#